data_AF-F2IYG8-F1
#
_entry.id   AF-F2IYG8-F1
#
_cell.length_a   1.000
_cell.length_b   1.000
_cell.length_c   1.000
_cell.angle_alpha   90.00
_cell.angle_beta   90.00
_cell.angle_gamma   90.00
#
_symmetry.space_group_name_H-M   'P 1'
#
loop_
_entity.id
_entity.type
_entity.pdbx_description
1 polymer ?
#
loop_
_entity_poly.entity_id
_entity_poly.type
_entity_poly.pdbx_seq_one_letter_code
_entity_poly.pdbx_strand_id
1 'polypeptide(L)'
;MDSNTGNKAGLTRREIVIAAGSGLALAALGGPAAAAATRISATAQRKCATCEFWGGSRTVSADRKWVEASGTGTCNNPASPAYRKKTRPDQGAPVWQRWSRLG
;
A
#
# COMPACT_ATOMS: atom_id res chain seq x y z
N MET A 1 38.90 37.67 20.32
CA MET A 1 39.81 36.69 19.71
C MET A 1 39.12 35.34 19.64
N ASP A 2 38.74 34.95 18.42
CA ASP A 2 39.03 33.66 17.77
C ASP A 2 38.54 32.32 18.38
N SER A 3 37.52 31.76 17.69
CA SER A 3 37.54 30.47 16.95
C SER A 3 37.50 29.10 17.67
N ASN A 4 36.31 28.47 17.55
CA ASN A 4 35.99 27.31 16.69
C ASN A 4 36.34 25.84 17.08
N THR A 5 35.36 24.96 16.76
CA THR A 5 35.40 23.50 16.43
C THR A 5 35.07 22.53 17.57
N GLY A 6 34.10 21.60 17.51
CA GLY A 6 33.11 21.17 16.52
C GLY A 6 32.30 19.98 17.09
N ASN A 7 30.96 19.92 16.91
CA ASN A 7 30.21 19.14 15.89
C ASN A 7 29.99 17.64 16.28
N LYS A 8 28.79 17.01 16.21
CA LYS A 8 27.60 17.21 15.37
C LYS A 8 26.31 16.67 16.03
N ALA A 9 25.26 17.50 16.01
CA ALA A 9 23.87 17.06 16.02
C ALA A 9 23.48 16.61 14.60
N GLY A 10 22.92 15.42 14.45
CA GLY A 10 22.43 14.91 13.16
C GLY A 10 21.00 15.36 12.87
N LEU A 11 20.81 16.65 12.60
CA LEU A 11 19.53 17.23 12.22
C LEU A 11 19.24 16.97 10.74
N THR A 12 17.99 16.58 10.48
CA THR A 12 17.23 16.80 9.25
C THR A 12 17.57 18.12 8.56
N ARG A 13 18.14 18.06 7.34
CA ARG A 13 17.96 19.06 6.27
C ARG A 13 18.72 18.58 5.03
N ARG A 14 18.07 17.80 4.15
CA ARG A 14 18.56 17.67 2.77
C ARG A 14 18.02 18.86 2.00
N GLU A 15 18.83 19.90 1.96
CA GLU A 15 18.67 21.05 1.07
C GLU A 15 18.83 20.56 -0.38
N ILE A 16 17.83 20.84 -1.20
CA ILE A 16 17.89 20.66 -2.65
C ILE A 16 18.15 22.05 -3.22
N VAL A 17 19.40 22.33 -3.54
CA VAL A 17 19.80 23.56 -4.24
C VAL A 17 19.42 23.41 -5.71
N ILE A 18 18.49 24.25 -6.17
CA ILE A 18 18.10 24.37 -7.57
C ILE A 18 19.08 25.34 -8.24
N ALA A 19 20.06 24.80 -8.96
CA ALA A 19 20.88 25.58 -9.87
C ALA A 19 20.09 25.77 -11.18
N ALA A 20 19.66 27.00 -11.44
CA ALA A 20 19.07 27.40 -12.71
C ALA A 20 20.19 27.44 -13.78
N GLY A 21 20.20 26.44 -14.65
CA GLY A 21 21.05 26.35 -15.83
C GLY A 21 20.21 25.89 -17.02
N SER A 22 20.21 26.66 -18.08
CA SER A 22 19.37 26.55 -19.28
C SER A 22 19.54 25.22 -20.02
N GLY A 23 18.42 24.64 -20.47
CA GLY A 23 18.39 23.78 -21.67
C GLY A 23 17.90 22.34 -21.48
N LEU A 24 16.68 22.09 -21.96
CA LEU A 24 16.06 20.80 -22.32
C LEU A 24 15.83 19.78 -21.19
N ALA A 25 14.67 19.93 -20.56
CA ALA A 25 14.02 18.92 -19.74
C ALA A 25 13.69 17.65 -20.53
N LEU A 26 14.05 16.50 -19.96
CA LEU A 26 13.26 15.26 -19.98
C LEU A 26 13.70 14.43 -18.77
N ALA A 27 13.39 14.94 -17.58
CA ALA A 27 13.34 14.08 -16.40
C ALA A 27 12.17 13.12 -16.62
N ALA A 28 12.47 11.92 -17.13
CA ALA A 28 11.59 10.78 -16.98
C ALA A 28 11.45 10.54 -15.47
N LEU A 29 10.43 11.17 -14.88
CA LEU A 29 9.98 10.91 -13.52
C LEU A 29 9.39 9.50 -13.51
N GLY A 30 10.27 8.50 -13.50
CA GLY A 30 9.98 7.15 -13.05
C GLY A 30 9.70 7.20 -11.55
N GLY A 31 8.56 7.77 -11.18
CA GLY A 31 7.99 7.53 -9.86
C GLY A 31 7.81 6.02 -9.68
N PRO A 32 7.93 5.48 -8.46
CA PRO A 32 7.69 4.06 -8.24
C PRO A 32 6.31 3.72 -8.77
N ALA A 33 6.25 2.78 -9.71
CA ALA A 33 5.00 2.29 -10.26
C ALA A 33 4.10 1.89 -9.08
N ALA A 34 3.04 2.66 -8.84
CA ALA A 34 2.05 2.32 -7.83
C ALA A 34 1.58 0.90 -8.13
N ALA A 35 1.75 -0.01 -7.17
CA ALA A 35 1.34 -1.40 -7.35
C ALA A 35 -0.11 -1.43 -7.85
N ALA A 36 -0.31 -2.02 -9.03
CA ALA A 36 -1.59 -1.99 -9.72
C ALA A 36 -2.71 -2.48 -8.79
N ALA A 37 -3.74 -1.65 -8.62
CA ALA A 37 -4.88 -1.99 -7.79
C ALA A 37 -5.68 -3.11 -8.46
N THR A 38 -6.00 -4.15 -7.70
CA THR A 38 -6.94 -5.19 -8.06
C THR A 38 -8.34 -4.74 -7.68
N ARG A 39 -9.25 -4.69 -8.65
CA ARG A 39 -10.65 -4.34 -8.45
C ARG A 39 -11.50 -5.61 -8.33
N ILE A 40 -12.21 -5.77 -7.22
CA ILE A 40 -13.00 -6.97 -6.90
C ILE A 40 -14.43 -6.53 -6.58
N SER A 41 -15.45 -7.25 -7.04
CA SER A 41 -16.84 -6.94 -6.68
C SER A 41 -17.03 -6.98 -5.16
N ALA A 42 -17.71 -6.00 -4.58
CA ALA A 42 -18.08 -5.98 -3.16
C ALA A 42 -19.03 -7.13 -2.76
N THR A 43 -19.69 -7.77 -3.72
CA THR A 43 -20.50 -8.97 -3.50
C THR A 43 -19.72 -10.27 -3.67
N ALA A 44 -18.45 -10.20 -4.11
CA ALA A 44 -17.64 -11.39 -4.30
C ALA A 44 -17.40 -12.10 -2.96
N GLN A 45 -17.84 -13.35 -2.89
CA GLN A 45 -17.60 -14.22 -1.76
C GLN A 45 -16.26 -14.93 -1.88
N ARG A 46 -15.71 -15.38 -0.75
CA ARG A 46 -14.51 -16.22 -0.67
C ARG A 46 -13.29 -15.61 -1.36
N LYS A 47 -13.18 -14.28 -1.39
CA LYS A 47 -11.98 -13.56 -1.82
C LYS A 47 -11.28 -12.95 -0.62
N CYS A 48 -9.95 -12.96 -0.62
CA CYS A 48 -9.17 -12.36 0.47
C CYS A 48 -9.54 -10.89 0.68
N ALA A 49 -9.63 -10.10 -0.40
CA ALA A 49 -9.98 -8.68 -0.30
C ALA A 49 -11.40 -8.41 0.23
N THR A 50 -12.31 -9.39 0.19
CA THR A 50 -13.65 -9.28 0.78
C THR A 50 -13.79 -10.02 2.11
N CYS A 51 -12.70 -10.60 2.63
CA CYS A 51 -12.67 -11.34 3.89
C CYS A 51 -12.33 -10.43 5.07
N GLU A 52 -13.07 -10.47 6.18
CA GLU A 52 -12.79 -9.67 7.39
C GLU A 52 -11.33 -9.79 7.84
N PHE A 53 -10.78 -11.00 7.83
CA PHE A 53 -9.46 -11.31 8.39
C PHE A 53 -8.26 -10.96 7.49
N TRP A 54 -8.47 -10.40 6.30
CA TRP A 54 -7.35 -10.09 5.42
C TRP A 54 -6.70 -8.75 5.77
N GLY A 55 -5.43 -8.79 6.15
CA GLY A 55 -4.63 -7.62 6.53
C GLY A 55 -3.84 -7.01 5.37
N GLY A 56 -4.45 -6.89 4.19
CA GLY A 56 -3.89 -6.16 3.05
C GLY A 56 -4.48 -4.75 2.92
N SER A 57 -3.82 -3.89 2.15
CA SER A 57 -4.37 -2.55 1.84
C SER A 57 -5.59 -2.68 0.93
N ARG A 58 -6.73 -2.14 1.38
CA ARG A 58 -7.97 -2.12 0.62
C ARG A 58 -8.89 -0.99 1.03
N THR A 59 -9.66 -0.50 0.06
CA THR A 59 -10.73 0.48 0.23
C THR A 59 -12.00 -0.02 -0.46
N VAL A 60 -13.13 0.58 -0.10
CA VAL A 60 -14.42 0.36 -0.77
C VAL A 60 -14.67 1.56 -1.66
N SER A 61 -15.07 1.33 -2.91
CA SER A 61 -15.41 2.40 -3.84
C SER A 61 -16.59 3.23 -3.32
N ALA A 62 -16.72 4.49 -3.78
CA ALA A 62 -17.78 5.40 -3.33
C ALA A 62 -19.20 4.84 -3.58
N ASP A 63 -19.40 4.13 -4.70
CA ASP A 63 -20.65 3.46 -5.03
C ASP A 63 -20.87 2.12 -4.29
N ARG A 64 -19.90 1.72 -3.45
CA ARG A 64 -19.85 0.46 -2.69
C ARG A 64 -19.95 -0.81 -3.53
N LYS A 65 -19.78 -0.72 -4.85
CA LYS A 65 -19.84 -1.88 -5.75
C LYS A 65 -18.51 -2.62 -5.82
N TRP A 66 -17.40 -1.97 -5.43
CA TRP A 66 -16.06 -2.50 -5.62
C TRP A 66 -15.22 -2.40 -4.36
N VAL A 67 -14.33 -3.37 -4.21
CA VAL A 67 -13.17 -3.32 -3.33
C VAL A 67 -11.95 -3.09 -4.19
N GLU A 68 -11.21 -2.02 -3.90
CA GLU A 68 -9.94 -1.70 -4.53
C GLU A 68 -8.84 -2.11 -3.56
N ALA A 69 -8.01 -3.06 -3.95
CA ALA A 69 -6.96 -3.62 -3.09
C ALA A 69 -5.64 -3.72 -3.84
N SER A 70 -4.53 -3.39 -3.19
CA SER A 70 -3.21 -3.37 -3.82
C SER A 70 -2.23 -4.28 -3.10
N GLY A 71 -1.30 -4.85 -3.87
CA GLY A 71 -0.21 -5.68 -3.34
C GLY A 71 -0.69 -7.00 -2.71
N THR A 72 -0.01 -7.42 -1.65
CA THR A 72 -0.35 -8.63 -0.89
C THR A 72 -0.76 -8.27 0.54
N GLY A 73 -1.64 -9.08 1.12
CA GLY A 73 -2.03 -8.98 2.53
C GLY A 73 -1.64 -10.24 3.29
N THR A 74 -1.59 -10.13 4.61
CA THR A 74 -1.43 -11.31 5.48
C THR A 74 -2.81 -11.87 5.84
N CYS A 75 -2.99 -13.18 5.77
CA CYS A 75 -4.21 -13.82 6.29
C CYS A 75 -4.14 -13.94 7.83
N ASN A 76 -5.07 -13.30 8.53
CA ASN A 76 -5.12 -13.29 10.00
C ASN A 76 -6.18 -14.24 10.59
N ASN A 77 -6.82 -15.07 9.77
CA ASN A 77 -7.79 -16.05 10.26
C ASN A 77 -7.07 -17.32 10.77
N PRO A 78 -7.08 -17.62 12.08
CA PRO A 78 -6.39 -18.80 12.63
C PRO A 78 -6.96 -20.13 12.14
N ALA A 79 -8.22 -20.17 11.69
CA ALA A 79 -8.84 -21.37 11.14
C ALA A 79 -8.51 -21.59 9.65
N SER A 80 -7.87 -20.63 8.98
CA SER A 80 -7.53 -20.74 7.56
C SER A 80 -6.24 -21.55 7.35
N PRO A 81 -6.16 -22.40 6.32
CA PRO A 81 -4.89 -23.05 5.92
C PRO A 81 -3.83 -22.05 5.42
N ALA A 82 -4.24 -20.80 5.17
CA ALA A 82 -3.37 -19.69 4.80
C ALA A 82 -2.97 -18.80 6.00
N TYR A 83 -3.29 -19.17 7.25
CA TYR A 83 -2.97 -18.36 8.43
C TYR A 83 -1.48 -17.95 8.46
N ARG A 84 -1.24 -16.64 8.67
CA ARG A 84 0.08 -15.98 8.64
C ARG A 84 0.83 -15.99 7.31
N LYS A 85 0.22 -16.49 6.23
CA LYS A 85 0.81 -16.46 4.88
C LYS A 85 0.41 -15.18 4.13
N LYS A 86 1.24 -14.78 3.16
CA LYS A 86 0.91 -13.73 2.21
C LYS A 86 -0.07 -14.26 1.17
N THR A 87 -1.14 -13.52 0.94
CA THR A 87 -2.17 -13.84 -0.06
C THR A 87 -2.46 -12.63 -0.94
N ARG A 88 -2.83 -12.91 -2.19
CA ARG A 88 -3.32 -11.89 -3.11
C ARG A 88 -4.75 -11.48 -2.79
N PRO A 89 -5.18 -10.26 -3.12
CA PRO A 89 -6.55 -9.79 -2.89
C PRO A 89 -7.61 -10.68 -3.57
N ASP A 90 -7.35 -11.15 -4.78
CA ASP A 90 -8.24 -11.97 -5.62
C ASP A 90 -8.14 -13.49 -5.35
N GLN A 91 -7.21 -13.91 -4.51
CA GLN A 91 -7.02 -15.30 -4.10
C GLN A 91 -8.24 -15.80 -3.32
N GLY A 92 -8.51 -17.10 -3.42
CA GLY A 92 -9.53 -17.78 -2.64
C GLY A 92 -9.26 -17.73 -1.14
N ALA A 93 -10.32 -17.46 -0.37
CA ALA A 93 -10.35 -17.55 1.10
C ALA A 93 -11.28 -18.72 1.48
N PRO A 94 -10.73 -19.92 1.80
CA PRO A 94 -11.54 -21.11 2.12
C PRO A 94 -12.37 -20.92 3.38
N VAL A 95 -11.78 -20.28 4.41
CA VAL A 95 -12.48 -19.85 5.62
C VAL A 95 -12.70 -18.34 5.50
N TRP A 96 -13.90 -17.96 5.11
CA TRP A 96 -14.27 -16.60 4.73
C TRP A 96 -15.41 -16.08 5.60
N GLN A 97 -15.23 -14.86 6.08
CA GLN A 97 -16.28 -14.06 6.68
C GLN A 97 -16.33 -12.74 5.92
N ARG A 98 -17.53 -12.29 5.59
CA ARG A 98 -17.72 -11.02 4.87
C ARG A 98 -17.07 -9.88 5.64
N TRP A 99 -16.30 -9.06 4.95
CA TRP A 99 -15.73 -7.85 5.50
C TRP A 99 -16.87 -6.88 5.87
N SER A 100 -16.94 -6.51 7.14
CA SER A 100 -17.96 -5.66 7.78
C SER A 100 -18.18 -4.33 7.06
N ARG A 101 -17.14 -3.78 6.42
CA ARG A 101 -17.22 -2.54 5.62
C ARG A 101 -18.09 -2.69 4.36
N LEU A 102 -18.46 -3.90 3.96
CA LEU A 102 -19.26 -4.17 2.77
C LEU A 102 -20.77 -4.22 3.02
N GLY A 103 -21.21 -4.06 4.27
CA GLY A 103 -22.63 -4.22 4.65
C GLY A 103 -22.99 -5.69 4.76
#